data_AF-A0A351V7K6-F1
#
_entry.id   AF-A0A351V7K6-F1
#
_cell.length_a   1.000
_cell.length_b   1.000
_cell.length_c   1.000
_cell.angle_alpha   90.00
_cell.angle_beta   90.00
_cell.angle_gamma   90.00
#
_symmetry.space_group_name_H-M   'P 1'
#
loop_
_entity.id
_entity.type
_entity.pdbx_description
1 polymer ?
#
loop_
_entity_poly.entity_id
_entity_poly.type
_entity_poly.pdbx_seq_one_letter_code
_entity_poly.pdbx_strand_id
1 'polypeptide(L)'
;MNVTNLKENYQNLLSFMAEKGYKESTINCYRHQIQWILDHAESREWISYRDIYLEYASYGYSFHWLRGKRALLGTLERFDLFGEYPDGKHHFPFFPKNAYDLLIPEFKKLADYYTDTESARGLQTSTFNSRANAASRFFCFLQEKSCSSLADATEDMVQSFFCPDTAGSQKGHDYIHRVRTVLNVCLPMEPLHIRRVLNFLPGNALYDYITEERPLLDDPHVFLTTDKPYRPLKVAYQVSKHIFRAAGIRQEAGSRKGLHLFRHHLATEMLGKEIPLPVISRALGHTSPCSLTPYLHADFIHLKECALCISRFPVSEEVFRV
;
A
#
# COMPACT_ATOMS: atom_id res chain seq x y z
N MET A 1 -21.11 29.15 6.88
CA MET A 1 -20.48 28.50 8.06
C MET A 1 -21.01 29.19 9.31
N ASN A 2 -21.35 28.46 10.37
CA ASN A 2 -21.79 29.09 11.63
C ASN A 2 -20.56 29.54 12.42
N VAL A 3 -20.39 30.86 12.60
CA VAL A 3 -19.28 31.48 13.34
C VAL A 3 -19.75 32.25 14.58
N THR A 4 -20.95 31.94 15.08
CA THR A 4 -21.55 32.68 16.19
C THR A 4 -20.71 32.58 17.45
N ASN A 5 -20.22 31.39 17.79
CA ASN A 5 -19.38 31.20 18.96
C ASN A 5 -18.03 31.93 18.80
N LEU A 6 -17.41 31.89 17.61
CA LEU A 6 -16.23 32.69 17.31
C LEU A 6 -16.52 34.19 17.49
N LYS A 7 -17.63 34.70 16.96
CA LYS A 7 -18.01 36.13 17.04
C LYS A 7 -18.21 36.58 18.48
N GLU A 8 -18.81 35.76 19.32
CA GLU A 8 -19.15 36.09 20.71
C GLU A 8 -17.97 35.90 21.67
N ASN A 9 -17.11 34.89 21.44
CA ASN A 9 -16.15 34.44 22.44
C ASN A 9 -14.67 34.62 22.06
N TYR A 10 -14.34 35.12 20.86
CA TYR A 10 -12.92 35.22 20.45
C TYR A 10 -12.05 36.12 21.36
N GLN A 11 -12.64 37.12 22.04
CA GLN A 11 -11.88 37.93 22.99
C GLN A 11 -11.41 37.08 24.19
N ASN A 12 -12.23 36.13 24.65
CA ASN A 12 -11.86 35.18 25.70
C ASN A 12 -10.70 34.29 25.25
N LEU A 13 -10.71 33.84 23.99
CA LEU A 13 -9.61 33.10 23.37
C LEU A 13 -8.31 33.91 23.38
N LEU A 14 -8.35 35.17 22.95
CA LEU A 14 -7.15 36.02 22.88
C LEU A 14 -6.60 36.34 24.28
N SER A 15 -7.46 36.63 25.27
CA SER A 15 -7.07 36.82 26.66
C SER A 15 -6.43 35.56 27.26
N PHE A 16 -7.03 34.39 27.02
CA PHE A 16 -6.47 33.11 27.46
C PHE A 16 -5.07 32.86 26.87
N MET A 17 -4.87 33.17 25.59
CA MET A 17 -3.56 33.03 24.94
C MET A 17 -2.53 33.98 25.57
N ALA A 18 -2.92 35.21 25.91
CA ALA A 18 -2.04 36.13 26.64
C ALA A 18 -1.65 35.58 28.02
N GLU A 19 -2.62 35.07 28.79
CA GLU A 19 -2.40 34.48 30.12
C GLU A 19 -1.49 33.23 30.08
N LYS A 20 -1.59 32.42 29.04
CA LYS A 20 -0.74 31.24 28.83
C LYS A 20 0.66 31.57 28.29
N GLY A 21 0.99 32.84 28.11
CA GLY A 21 2.32 33.30 27.70
C GLY A 21 2.62 33.11 26.21
N TYR A 22 1.61 33.12 25.35
CA TYR A 22 1.84 33.12 23.91
C TYR A 22 2.52 34.43 23.46
N LYS A 23 3.35 34.35 22.42
CA LYS A 23 3.98 35.54 21.85
C LYS A 23 2.92 36.48 21.27
N GLU A 24 3.11 37.78 21.48
CA GLU A 24 2.22 38.83 20.97
C GLU A 24 2.02 38.75 19.44
N SER A 25 3.07 38.39 18.69
CA SER A 25 2.98 38.16 17.24
C SER A 25 2.05 37.00 16.87
N THR A 26 1.99 35.95 17.70
CA THR A 26 1.06 34.82 17.53
C THR A 26 -0.36 35.26 17.84
N ILE A 27 -0.59 35.97 18.95
CA ILE A 27 -1.91 36.48 19.33
C ILE A 27 -2.47 37.39 18.22
N ASN A 28 -1.65 38.27 17.66
CA ASN A 28 -2.05 39.14 16.56
C ASN A 28 -2.33 38.38 15.25
N CYS A 29 -1.61 37.28 14.99
CA CYS A 29 -1.92 36.41 13.86
C CYS A 29 -3.32 35.78 13.98
N TYR A 30 -3.68 35.31 15.18
CA TYR A 30 -5.03 34.81 15.47
C TYR A 30 -6.07 35.92 15.35
N ARG A 31 -5.83 37.08 15.95
CA ARG A 31 -6.71 38.26 15.87
C ARG A 31 -7.04 38.62 14.42
N HIS A 32 -6.01 38.76 13.57
CA HIS A 32 -6.20 39.09 12.15
C HIS A 32 -6.96 37.99 11.40
N GLN A 33 -6.68 36.71 11.66
CA GLN A 33 -7.41 35.63 11.00
C GLN A 33 -8.89 35.62 11.42
N ILE A 34 -9.17 35.79 12.71
CA ILE A 34 -10.53 35.79 13.24
C ILE A 34 -11.32 36.94 12.62
N GLN A 35 -10.75 38.16 12.62
CA GLN A 35 -11.40 39.30 12.01
C GLN A 35 -11.68 39.06 10.53
N TRP A 36 -10.69 38.54 9.79
CA TRP A 36 -10.86 38.21 8.38
C TRP A 36 -11.98 37.18 8.15
N ILE A 37 -12.08 36.15 8.98
CA ILE A 37 -13.17 35.16 8.90
C ILE A 37 -14.52 35.85 9.16
N LEU A 38 -14.63 36.66 10.23
CA LEU A 38 -15.87 37.34 10.59
C LEU A 38 -16.33 38.33 9.52
N ASP A 39 -15.41 39.06 8.88
CA ASP A 39 -15.71 40.02 7.83
C ASP A 39 -16.22 39.34 6.53
N HIS A 40 -15.84 38.08 6.31
CA HIS A 40 -16.09 37.36 5.05
C HIS A 40 -17.08 36.20 5.20
N ALA A 41 -17.44 35.80 6.43
CA ALA A 41 -18.29 34.65 6.69
C ALA A 41 -19.72 34.79 6.13
N GLU A 42 -20.23 36.03 6.01
CA GLU A 42 -21.55 36.32 5.44
C GLU A 42 -21.52 36.47 3.91
N SER A 43 -20.37 36.88 3.34
CA SER A 43 -20.23 37.14 1.90
C SER A 43 -19.69 35.95 1.11
N ARG A 44 -19.07 34.97 1.77
CA ARG A 44 -18.50 33.78 1.13
C ARG A 44 -19.30 32.52 1.45
N GLU A 45 -19.39 31.64 0.47
CA GLU A 45 -20.10 30.35 0.58
C GLU A 45 -19.27 29.27 1.31
N TRP A 46 -18.55 29.63 2.38
CA TRP A 46 -17.82 28.64 3.17
C TRP A 46 -18.80 27.82 4.02
N ILE A 47 -18.65 26.50 4.03
CA ILE A 47 -19.44 25.59 4.83
C ILE A 47 -18.65 25.16 6.08
N SER A 48 -17.32 25.16 6.00
CA SER A 48 -16.38 24.75 7.05
C SER A 48 -15.07 25.53 7.03
N TYR A 49 -14.27 25.43 8.11
CA TYR A 49 -12.92 26.02 8.14
C TYR A 49 -11.97 25.39 7.11
N ARG A 50 -12.32 24.21 6.60
CA ARG A 50 -11.61 23.56 5.49
C ARG A 50 -11.74 24.37 4.20
N ASP A 51 -12.90 24.97 3.94
CA ASP A 51 -13.15 25.74 2.71
C ASP A 51 -12.30 27.01 2.70
N ILE A 52 -12.12 27.65 3.86
CA ILE A 52 -11.20 28.78 4.04
C ILE A 52 -9.76 28.36 3.68
N TYR A 53 -9.31 27.19 4.14
CA TYR A 53 -7.97 26.72 3.79
C TYR A 53 -7.82 26.42 2.29
N LEU A 54 -8.82 25.75 1.69
CA LEU A 54 -8.80 25.42 0.26
C LEU A 54 -8.76 26.68 -0.60
N GLU A 55 -9.48 27.71 -0.18
CA GLU A 55 -9.43 29.01 -0.82
C GLU A 55 -8.02 29.61 -0.75
N TYR A 56 -7.40 29.63 0.44
CA TYR A 56 -6.01 30.10 0.54
C TYR A 56 -5.04 29.27 -0.31
N ALA A 57 -5.23 27.95 -0.38
CA ALA A 57 -4.40 27.09 -1.22
C ALA A 57 -4.52 27.43 -2.71
N SER A 58 -5.66 27.96 -3.15
CA SER A 58 -5.86 28.40 -4.54
C SER A 58 -5.04 29.65 -4.91
N TYR A 59 -4.58 30.44 -3.93
CA TYR A 59 -3.86 31.70 -4.15
C TYR A 59 -2.34 31.52 -4.37
N GLY A 60 -1.83 30.28 -4.45
CA GLY A 60 -0.43 30.02 -4.79
C GLY A 60 0.58 30.31 -3.67
N TYR A 61 0.15 30.32 -2.41
CA TYR A 61 1.07 30.49 -1.27
C TYR A 61 2.05 29.33 -1.11
N SER A 62 3.18 29.60 -0.45
CA SER A 62 4.20 28.58 -0.18
C SER A 62 3.70 27.48 0.76
N PHE A 63 4.27 26.28 0.62
CA PHE A 63 3.95 25.13 1.48
C PHE A 63 4.11 25.45 2.98
N HIS A 64 5.18 26.16 3.37
CA HIS A 64 5.43 26.52 4.77
C HIS A 64 4.36 27.47 5.32
N TRP A 65 3.90 28.42 4.51
CA TRP A 65 2.83 29.34 4.88
C TRP A 65 1.50 28.58 5.04
N LEU A 66 1.17 27.72 4.08
CA LEU A 66 -0.03 26.87 4.13
C LEU A 66 0.00 25.94 5.35
N ARG A 67 1.15 25.35 5.67
CA ARG A 67 1.31 24.52 6.88
C ARG A 67 1.00 25.31 8.15
N GLY A 68 1.50 26.53 8.28
CA GLY A 68 1.20 27.41 9.41
C GLY A 68 -0.28 27.78 9.48
N LYS A 69 -0.89 28.13 8.34
CA LYS A 69 -2.32 28.44 8.27
C LYS A 69 -3.22 27.27 8.61
N ARG A 70 -2.88 26.06 8.18
CA ARG A 70 -3.59 24.82 8.55
C ARG A 70 -3.65 24.64 10.06
N ALA A 71 -2.53 24.86 10.74
CA ALA A 71 -2.47 24.73 12.20
C ALA A 71 -3.31 25.79 12.90
N LEU A 72 -3.24 27.05 12.44
CA LEU A 72 -4.01 28.15 13.01
C LEU A 72 -5.51 27.96 12.82
N LEU A 73 -5.96 27.69 11.59
CA LEU A 73 -7.36 27.39 11.31
C LEU A 73 -7.79 26.21 12.17
N GLY A 74 -6.98 25.16 12.23
CA GLY A 74 -7.09 23.98 13.10
C GLY A 74 -7.54 24.27 14.54
N THR A 75 -6.89 25.24 15.15
CA THR A 75 -7.24 25.71 16.49
C THR A 75 -8.58 26.43 16.52
N LEU A 76 -8.85 27.28 15.52
CA LEU A 76 -10.06 28.11 15.49
C LEU A 76 -11.34 27.29 15.38
N GLU A 77 -11.44 26.28 14.51
CA GLU A 77 -12.67 25.45 14.49
C GLU A 77 -12.84 24.65 15.78
N ARG A 78 -11.78 24.27 16.50
CA ARG A 78 -11.99 23.60 17.80
C ARG A 78 -12.53 24.52 18.87
N PHE A 79 -12.02 25.74 18.89
CA PHE A 79 -12.57 26.78 19.74
C PHE A 79 -14.02 27.08 19.35
N ASP A 80 -14.30 27.29 18.06
CA ASP A 80 -15.61 27.70 17.55
C ASP A 80 -16.67 26.59 17.65
N LEU A 81 -16.35 25.36 17.27
CA LEU A 81 -17.32 24.24 17.24
C LEU A 81 -17.39 23.47 18.57
N PHE A 82 -16.29 23.38 19.32
CA PHE A 82 -16.21 22.54 20.52
C PHE A 82 -15.90 23.32 21.81
N GLY A 83 -15.66 24.64 21.75
CA GLY A 83 -15.32 25.45 22.92
C GLY A 83 -13.93 25.16 23.50
N GLU A 84 -13.06 24.49 22.75
CA GLU A 84 -11.75 24.04 23.25
C GLU A 84 -10.66 25.09 23.02
N TYR A 85 -9.90 25.40 24.07
CA TYR A 85 -8.83 26.40 24.04
C TYR A 85 -7.48 25.80 23.58
N PRO A 86 -6.59 26.60 22.94
CA PRO A 86 -5.30 26.14 22.46
C PRO A 86 -4.30 25.85 23.59
N ASP A 87 -3.74 24.65 23.60
CA ASP A 87 -2.77 24.23 24.62
C ASP A 87 -1.30 24.42 24.19
N GLY A 88 -1.06 24.85 22.95
CA GLY A 88 0.26 25.12 22.37
C GLY A 88 1.04 23.86 22.00
N LYS A 89 0.46 22.67 22.24
CA LYS A 89 1.11 21.37 22.05
C LYS A 89 0.38 20.51 21.02
N HIS A 90 -0.94 20.61 20.96
CA HIS A 90 -1.77 19.85 20.05
C HIS A 90 -2.19 20.72 18.85
N HIS A 91 -1.62 20.42 17.68
CA HIS A 91 -2.17 20.88 16.41
C HIS A 91 -3.26 19.92 15.97
N PHE A 92 -4.50 20.42 15.92
CA PHE A 92 -5.67 19.67 15.49
C PHE A 92 -5.96 19.97 14.02
N PRO A 93 -5.69 19.05 13.09
CA PRO A 93 -5.83 19.35 11.68
C PRO A 93 -7.23 18.95 11.17
N PHE A 94 -7.91 19.87 10.49
CA PHE A 94 -9.20 19.60 9.81
C PHE A 94 -9.07 18.74 8.56
N PHE A 95 -7.86 18.73 8.00
CA PHE A 95 -7.48 17.72 7.03
C PHE A 95 -6.88 16.55 7.79
N PRO A 96 -7.16 15.31 7.36
CA PRO A 96 -6.48 14.13 7.86
C PRO A 96 -4.96 14.38 7.84
N LYS A 97 -4.34 14.27 9.02
CA LYS A 97 -2.90 14.49 9.24
C LYS A 97 -2.11 13.37 8.59
N ASN A 98 -2.64 12.16 8.74
CA ASN A 98 -2.01 10.90 8.40
C ASN A 98 -3.03 10.03 7.66
N ALA A 99 -2.58 9.00 6.96
CA ALA A 99 -3.47 8.04 6.30
C ALA A 99 -4.52 7.45 7.26
N TYR A 100 -4.18 7.27 8.54
CA TYR A 100 -5.09 6.79 9.57
C TYR A 100 -6.43 7.56 9.62
N ASP A 101 -6.39 8.88 9.51
CA ASP A 101 -7.57 9.72 9.67
C ASP A 101 -8.57 9.53 8.52
N LEU A 102 -8.08 9.10 7.34
CA LEU A 102 -8.86 8.76 6.14
C LEU A 102 -9.42 7.34 6.17
N LEU A 103 -9.09 6.54 7.18
CA LEU A 103 -9.52 5.16 7.22
C LEU A 103 -11.01 5.05 7.53
N ILE A 104 -11.67 4.10 6.86
CA ILE A 104 -13.02 3.67 7.22
C ILE A 104 -12.97 2.93 8.57
N PRO A 105 -14.12 2.82 9.29
CA PRO A 105 -14.16 2.20 10.61
C PRO A 105 -13.52 0.80 10.67
N GLU A 106 -13.69 0.00 9.63
CA GLU A 106 -13.15 -1.36 9.59
C GLU A 106 -11.62 -1.40 9.63
N PHE A 107 -10.96 -0.59 8.81
CA PHE A 107 -9.50 -0.49 8.84
C PHE A 107 -8.97 0.28 10.05
N LYS A 108 -9.75 1.21 10.63
CA LYS A 108 -9.39 1.87 11.89
C LYS A 108 -9.28 0.85 13.03
N LYS A 109 -10.24 -0.06 13.17
CA LYS A 109 -10.20 -1.12 14.20
C LYS A 109 -8.89 -1.91 14.19
N LEU A 110 -8.36 -2.25 13.00
CA LEU A 110 -7.09 -2.98 12.88
C LEU A 110 -5.90 -2.13 13.34
N ALA A 111 -5.85 -0.85 12.94
CA ALA A 111 -4.77 0.06 13.35
C ALA A 111 -4.82 0.38 14.85
N ASP A 112 -6.02 0.50 15.42
CA ASP A 112 -6.25 0.75 16.85
C ASP A 112 -5.83 -0.46 17.67
N TYR A 113 -6.29 -1.67 17.29
CA TYR A 113 -5.91 -2.90 17.97
C TYR A 113 -4.40 -3.11 18.04
N TYR A 114 -3.68 -2.84 16.93
CA TYR A 114 -2.23 -2.88 16.92
C TYR A 114 -1.62 -1.88 17.91
N THR A 115 -2.10 -0.64 17.89
CA THR A 115 -1.59 0.45 18.73
C THR A 115 -1.81 0.15 20.20
N ASP A 116 -2.99 -0.34 20.57
CA ASP A 116 -3.34 -0.72 21.94
C ASP A 116 -2.48 -1.90 22.43
N THR A 117 -2.31 -2.92 21.59
CA THR A 117 -1.53 -4.11 21.92
C THR A 117 -0.05 -3.78 22.13
N GLU A 118 0.56 -2.99 21.25
CA GLU A 118 1.98 -2.65 21.35
C GLU A 118 2.27 -1.60 22.42
N SER A 119 1.32 -0.70 22.70
CA SER A 119 1.40 0.24 23.83
C SER A 119 1.45 -0.52 25.15
N ALA A 120 0.63 -1.56 25.31
CA ALA A 120 0.64 -2.42 26.49
C ALA A 120 1.94 -3.22 26.65
N ARG A 121 2.66 -3.50 25.56
CA ARG A 121 3.96 -4.22 25.55
C ARG A 121 5.16 -3.32 25.86
N GLY A 122 4.95 -2.01 26.03
CA GLY A 122 6.01 -1.07 26.38
C GLY A 122 6.96 -0.75 25.21
N LEU A 123 6.52 -0.92 23.97
CA LEU A 123 7.32 -0.56 22.80
C LEU A 123 7.51 0.97 22.72
N GLN A 124 8.65 1.44 22.19
CA GLN A 124 8.85 2.88 22.02
C GLN A 124 7.80 3.50 21.09
N THR A 125 7.26 4.63 21.52
CA THR A 125 6.18 5.36 20.84
C THR A 125 6.52 5.70 19.39
N SER A 126 7.76 6.09 19.10
CA SER A 126 8.23 6.36 17.75
C SER A 126 8.16 5.12 16.84
N THR A 127 8.53 3.94 17.38
CA THR A 127 8.59 2.68 16.63
C THR A 127 7.21 2.18 16.26
N PHE A 128 6.27 2.07 17.20
CA PHE A 128 4.94 1.57 16.87
C PHE A 128 4.15 2.58 16.03
N ASN A 129 4.32 3.89 16.22
CA ASN A 129 3.73 4.90 15.35
C ASN A 129 4.25 4.81 13.91
N SER A 130 5.54 4.50 13.72
CA SER A 130 6.10 4.31 12.38
C SER A 130 5.48 3.12 11.64
N ARG A 131 5.15 2.05 12.38
CA ARG A 131 4.49 0.83 11.86
C ARG A 131 3.01 1.05 11.60
N ALA A 132 2.30 1.65 12.56
CA ALA A 132 0.90 2.04 12.42
C ALA A 132 0.71 2.95 11.19
N ASN A 133 1.57 3.97 11.01
CA ASN A 133 1.50 4.85 9.85
C ASN A 133 1.73 4.11 8.52
N ALA A 134 2.69 3.19 8.46
CA ALA A 134 2.93 2.38 7.26
C ALA A 134 1.71 1.50 6.91
N ALA A 135 1.09 0.87 7.91
CA ALA A 135 -0.12 0.08 7.75
C ALA A 135 -1.34 0.94 7.38
N SER A 136 -1.52 2.11 7.98
CA SER A 136 -2.61 3.01 7.61
C SER A 136 -2.53 3.46 6.15
N ARG A 137 -1.32 3.71 5.63
CA ARG A 137 -1.15 4.03 4.19
C ARG A 137 -1.52 2.84 3.30
N PHE A 138 -1.18 1.62 3.72
CA PHE A 138 -1.56 0.41 3.02
C PHE A 138 -3.09 0.22 3.03
N PHE A 139 -3.75 0.39 4.16
CA PHE A 139 -5.21 0.31 4.26
C PHE A 139 -5.92 1.40 3.47
N CYS A 140 -5.43 2.64 3.49
CA CYS A 140 -5.95 3.71 2.62
C CYS A 140 -5.86 3.32 1.14
N PHE A 141 -4.73 2.75 0.71
CA PHE A 141 -4.59 2.30 -0.66
C PHE A 141 -5.62 1.20 -1.01
N LEU A 142 -5.87 0.24 -0.10
CA LEU A 142 -6.92 -0.76 -0.33
C LEU A 142 -8.30 -0.11 -0.45
N GLN A 143 -8.61 0.91 0.35
CA GLN A 143 -9.85 1.68 0.22
C GLN A 143 -9.96 2.41 -1.12
N GLU A 144 -8.86 2.99 -1.61
CA GLU A 144 -8.80 3.63 -2.93
C GLU A 144 -9.04 2.62 -4.08
N LYS A 145 -8.73 1.34 -3.84
CA LYS A 145 -9.07 0.21 -4.71
C LYS A 145 -10.45 -0.39 -4.43
N SER A 146 -11.31 0.36 -3.75
CA SER A 146 -12.69 -0.02 -3.41
C SER A 146 -12.82 -1.20 -2.44
N CYS A 147 -11.78 -1.53 -1.65
CA CYS A 147 -11.91 -2.50 -0.56
C CYS A 147 -12.60 -1.85 0.64
N SER A 148 -13.64 -2.50 1.15
CA SER A 148 -14.34 -2.12 2.39
C SER A 148 -13.88 -2.94 3.60
N SER A 149 -13.17 -4.05 3.36
CA SER A 149 -12.60 -4.94 4.37
C SER A 149 -11.37 -5.68 3.84
N LEU A 150 -10.64 -6.41 4.70
CA LEU A 150 -9.59 -7.33 4.23
C LEU A 150 -10.15 -8.54 3.45
N ALA A 151 -11.45 -8.81 3.55
CA ALA A 151 -12.11 -9.85 2.77
C ALA A 151 -12.19 -9.49 1.28
N ASP A 152 -12.17 -8.20 0.94
CA ASP A 152 -12.22 -7.70 -0.44
C ASP A 152 -10.84 -7.66 -1.10
N ALA A 153 -9.77 -7.74 -0.30
CA ALA A 153 -8.40 -7.60 -0.80
C ALA A 153 -8.01 -8.78 -1.70
N THR A 154 -7.62 -8.46 -2.95
CA THR A 154 -7.07 -9.42 -3.92
C THR A 154 -5.54 -9.38 -3.92
N GLU A 155 -4.93 -10.43 -4.49
CA GLU A 155 -3.47 -10.51 -4.63
C GLU A 155 -2.91 -9.33 -5.45
N ASP A 156 -3.56 -8.99 -6.56
CA ASP A 156 -3.18 -7.86 -7.43
C ASP A 156 -3.20 -6.51 -6.69
N MET A 157 -4.25 -6.26 -5.90
CA MET A 157 -4.33 -5.05 -5.08
C MET A 157 -3.18 -4.98 -4.08
N VAL A 158 -2.89 -6.08 -3.38
CA VAL A 158 -1.81 -6.08 -2.40
C VAL A 158 -0.44 -5.92 -3.07
N GLN A 159 -0.18 -6.68 -4.15
CA GLN A 159 1.11 -6.63 -4.85
C GLN A 159 1.36 -5.27 -5.50
N SER A 160 0.35 -4.66 -6.15
CA SER A 160 0.48 -3.35 -6.80
C SER A 160 0.84 -2.22 -5.83
N PHE A 161 0.50 -2.33 -4.54
CA PHE A 161 0.93 -1.37 -3.53
C PHE A 161 2.44 -1.41 -3.26
N PHE A 162 3.03 -2.61 -3.21
CA PHE A 162 4.44 -2.81 -2.88
C PHE A 162 5.35 -2.82 -4.12
N CYS A 163 4.84 -3.35 -5.23
CA CYS A 163 5.51 -3.54 -6.51
C CYS A 163 4.59 -3.04 -7.64
N PRO A 164 4.44 -1.70 -7.81
CA PRO A 164 3.63 -1.16 -8.89
C PRO A 164 4.23 -1.53 -10.26
N ASP A 165 3.36 -1.88 -11.23
CA ASP A 165 3.75 -2.22 -12.61
C ASP A 165 4.30 -1.03 -13.41
N THR A 166 3.94 0.20 -13.02
CA THR A 166 4.44 1.44 -13.63
C THR A 166 5.71 1.92 -12.93
N ALA A 167 6.40 2.91 -13.49
CA ALA A 167 7.69 3.46 -13.02
C ALA A 167 7.68 4.13 -11.61
N GLY A 168 6.80 3.70 -10.71
CA GLY A 168 6.83 4.02 -9.29
C GLY A 168 7.97 3.29 -8.56
N SER A 169 8.43 3.88 -7.46
CA SER A 169 9.43 3.27 -6.60
C SER A 169 8.84 2.08 -5.83
N GLN A 170 9.42 0.90 -6.03
CA GLN A 170 9.13 -0.30 -5.24
C GLN A 170 9.32 -0.02 -3.75
N LYS A 171 8.41 -0.52 -2.91
CA LYS A 171 8.53 -0.37 -1.45
C LYS A 171 9.62 -1.30 -0.94
N GLY A 172 10.58 -0.72 -0.21
CA GLY A 172 11.68 -1.49 0.37
C GLY A 172 11.22 -2.49 1.42
N HIS A 173 12.08 -3.48 1.70
CA HIS A 173 11.85 -4.55 2.67
C HIS A 173 11.38 -4.06 4.05
N ASP A 174 11.98 -3.00 4.59
CA ASP A 174 11.59 -2.44 5.88
C ASP A 174 10.12 -1.97 5.89
N TYR A 175 9.62 -1.42 4.78
CA TYR A 175 8.22 -1.03 4.66
C TYR A 175 7.29 -2.25 4.69
N ILE A 176 7.63 -3.29 3.93
CA ILE A 176 6.87 -4.56 3.90
C ILE A 176 6.84 -5.17 5.30
N HIS A 177 7.99 -5.21 5.98
CA HIS A 177 8.11 -5.74 7.34
C HIS A 177 7.22 -4.98 8.34
N ARG A 178 7.15 -3.65 8.26
CA ARG A 178 6.27 -2.84 9.12
C ARG A 178 4.80 -3.20 8.93
N VAL A 179 4.34 -3.33 7.68
CA VAL A 179 2.95 -3.74 7.39
C VAL A 179 2.70 -5.17 7.88
N ARG A 180 3.63 -6.10 7.59
CA ARG A 180 3.57 -7.50 8.07
C ARG A 180 3.46 -7.57 9.59
N THR A 181 4.25 -6.78 10.31
CA THR A 181 4.23 -6.73 11.77
C THR A 181 2.86 -6.36 12.29
N VAL A 182 2.23 -5.32 11.72
CA VAL A 182 0.89 -4.89 12.11
C VAL A 182 -0.13 -6.00 11.84
N LEU A 183 -0.12 -6.58 10.64
CA LEU A 183 -1.02 -7.68 10.27
C LEU A 183 -0.86 -8.90 11.20
N ASN A 184 0.38 -9.28 11.54
CA ASN A 184 0.64 -10.40 12.46
C ASN A 184 0.10 -10.14 13.87
N VAL A 185 0.23 -8.91 14.39
CA VAL A 185 -0.36 -8.55 15.68
C VAL A 185 -1.88 -8.64 15.62
N CYS A 186 -2.49 -8.12 14.55
CA CYS A 186 -3.95 -8.13 14.37
C CYS A 186 -4.52 -9.51 13.98
N LEU A 187 -3.68 -10.52 13.74
CA LEU A 187 -4.10 -11.86 13.30
C LEU A 187 -5.26 -12.47 14.11
N PRO A 188 -5.36 -12.31 15.44
CA PRO A 188 -6.48 -12.82 16.22
C PRO A 188 -7.85 -12.20 15.88
N MET A 189 -7.89 -11.00 15.29
CA MET A 189 -9.14 -10.32 14.94
C MET A 189 -9.84 -10.97 13.75
N GLU A 190 -9.07 -11.28 12.70
CA GLU A 190 -9.57 -11.87 11.45
C GLU A 190 -8.58 -12.88 10.85
N PRO A 191 -8.41 -14.07 11.46
CA PRO A 191 -7.32 -14.99 11.12
C PRO A 191 -7.28 -15.40 9.63
N LEU A 192 -8.44 -15.61 9.02
CA LEU A 192 -8.55 -16.06 7.63
C LEU A 192 -8.12 -14.96 6.65
N HIS A 193 -8.71 -13.76 6.76
CA HIS A 193 -8.44 -12.66 5.81
C HIS A 193 -7.03 -12.11 5.99
N ILE A 194 -6.58 -11.96 7.24
CA ILE A 194 -5.23 -11.47 7.52
C ILE A 194 -4.18 -12.45 7.00
N ARG A 195 -4.34 -13.78 7.22
CA ARG A 195 -3.42 -14.78 6.68
C ARG A 195 -3.39 -14.76 5.15
N ARG A 196 -4.54 -14.53 4.51
CA ARG A 196 -4.62 -14.40 3.05
C ARG A 196 -3.87 -13.16 2.55
N VAL A 197 -4.07 -11.99 3.17
CA VAL A 197 -3.36 -10.75 2.82
C VAL A 197 -1.87 -10.85 3.11
N LEU A 198 -1.49 -11.49 4.21
CA LEU A 198 -0.09 -11.81 4.52
C LEU A 198 0.51 -12.62 3.37
N ASN A 199 -0.13 -13.68 2.88
CA ASN A 199 0.38 -14.47 1.76
C ASN A 199 0.57 -13.68 0.46
N PHE A 200 -0.15 -12.56 0.29
CA PHE A 200 -0.02 -11.70 -0.88
C PHE A 200 1.14 -10.69 -0.79
N LEU A 201 1.77 -10.47 0.38
CA LEU A 201 2.90 -9.53 0.45
C LEU A 201 4.12 -10.08 -0.33
N PRO A 202 4.88 -9.23 -1.03
CA PRO A 202 6.05 -9.68 -1.76
C PRO A 202 7.18 -10.13 -0.83
N GLY A 203 7.91 -11.17 -1.24
CA GLY A 203 9.14 -11.62 -0.57
C GLY A 203 8.97 -12.37 0.75
N ASN A 204 7.75 -12.76 1.14
CA ASN A 204 7.48 -13.47 2.40
C ASN A 204 8.03 -14.90 2.41
N ALA A 205 7.82 -15.65 1.34
CA ALA A 205 7.97 -17.11 1.39
C ALA A 205 9.39 -17.56 1.75
N LEU A 206 10.42 -16.82 1.31
CA LEU A 206 11.80 -17.17 1.62
C LEU A 206 12.21 -16.75 3.04
N TYR A 207 11.74 -15.58 3.50
CA TYR A 207 12.02 -15.09 4.85
C TYR A 207 11.35 -15.98 5.90
N ASP A 208 10.05 -16.22 5.74
CA ASP A 208 9.26 -17.06 6.65
C ASP A 208 9.85 -18.47 6.71
N TYR A 209 10.27 -19.00 5.55
CA TYR A 209 11.01 -20.26 5.52
C TYR A 209 12.32 -20.17 6.31
N ILE A 210 13.14 -19.13 6.11
CA ILE A 210 14.43 -18.99 6.82
C ILE A 210 14.26 -18.81 8.34
N THR A 211 13.28 -18.04 8.79
CA THR A 211 13.12 -17.70 10.22
C THR A 211 12.27 -18.68 10.99
N GLU A 212 11.24 -19.26 10.38
CA GLU A 212 10.24 -20.07 11.09
C GLU A 212 10.30 -21.57 10.75
N GLU A 213 10.62 -21.93 9.50
CA GLU A 213 10.48 -23.32 9.02
C GLU A 213 11.82 -24.05 8.83
N ARG A 214 12.90 -23.32 8.52
CA ARG A 214 14.19 -23.88 8.16
C ARG A 214 14.80 -24.56 9.39
N PRO A 215 15.20 -25.84 9.30
CA PRO A 215 15.92 -26.50 10.37
C PRO A 215 17.18 -25.72 10.79
N LEU A 216 17.40 -25.59 12.10
CA LEU A 216 18.58 -24.93 12.67
C LEU A 216 19.84 -25.78 12.43
N LEU A 217 20.44 -25.58 11.26
CA LEU A 217 21.67 -26.23 10.83
C LEU A 217 22.59 -25.20 10.19
N ASP A 218 23.88 -25.33 10.53
CA ASP A 218 24.99 -24.61 9.92
C ASP A 218 25.34 -25.24 8.56
N ASP A 219 24.40 -25.12 7.61
CA ASP A 219 24.56 -25.53 6.21
C ASP A 219 24.39 -24.28 5.32
N PRO A 220 25.27 -24.05 4.32
CA PRO A 220 25.22 -22.87 3.46
C PRO A 220 24.06 -22.89 2.45
N HIS A 221 23.38 -24.02 2.23
CA HIS A 221 22.27 -24.11 1.30
C HIS A 221 20.99 -23.52 1.92
N VAL A 222 20.28 -22.72 1.13
CA VAL A 222 19.03 -22.09 1.59
C VAL A 222 17.96 -23.16 1.84
N PHE A 223 17.62 -23.96 0.83
CA PHE A 223 16.58 -24.99 0.93
C PHE A 223 17.10 -26.33 1.44
N LEU A 224 16.47 -26.86 2.48
CA LEU A 224 16.78 -28.13 3.13
C LEU A 224 15.57 -29.08 3.03
N THR A 225 15.81 -30.38 3.20
CA THR A 225 14.72 -31.37 3.33
C THR A 225 13.97 -31.17 4.65
N THR A 226 12.67 -31.48 4.66
CA THR A 226 11.82 -31.42 5.86
C THR A 226 11.96 -32.66 6.75
N ASP A 227 12.39 -33.80 6.18
CA ASP A 227 12.56 -35.05 6.92
C ASP A 227 14.01 -35.24 7.38
N LYS A 228 14.17 -35.86 8.55
CA LYS A 228 15.48 -36.27 9.05
C LYS A 228 16.01 -37.48 8.24
N PRO A 229 17.32 -37.55 7.98
CA PRO A 229 18.32 -36.51 8.23
C PRO A 229 18.16 -35.33 7.27
N TYR A 230 18.20 -34.12 7.81
CA TYR A 230 18.11 -32.88 7.05
C TYR A 230 19.31 -32.74 6.10
N ARG A 231 19.06 -32.46 4.84
CA ARG A 231 20.07 -32.37 3.77
C ARG A 231 19.73 -31.22 2.81
N PRO A 232 20.69 -30.70 2.05
CA PRO A 232 20.40 -29.78 0.95
C PRO A 232 19.37 -30.36 -0.02
N LEU A 233 18.36 -29.56 -0.38
CA LEU A 233 17.34 -29.96 -1.35
C LEU A 233 17.95 -30.05 -2.75
N LYS A 234 18.18 -31.28 -3.24
CA LYS A 234 18.80 -31.50 -4.56
C LYS A 234 17.82 -31.36 -5.73
N VAL A 235 16.57 -31.78 -5.55
CA VAL A 235 15.57 -31.81 -6.63
C VAL A 235 14.20 -31.42 -6.07
N ALA A 236 13.62 -30.34 -6.61
CA ALA A 236 12.33 -29.82 -6.16
C ALA A 236 11.12 -30.36 -6.97
N TYR A 237 11.35 -31.31 -7.89
CA TYR A 237 10.28 -31.92 -8.70
C TYR A 237 9.19 -32.56 -7.84
N GLN A 238 9.55 -33.31 -6.79
CA GLN A 238 8.58 -33.97 -5.93
C GLN A 238 7.71 -32.96 -5.17
N VAL A 239 8.31 -31.87 -4.69
CA VAL A 239 7.61 -30.74 -4.08
C VAL A 239 6.57 -30.18 -5.05
N SER A 240 6.98 -29.91 -6.29
CA SER A 240 6.06 -29.40 -7.31
C SER A 240 4.90 -30.38 -7.57
N LYS A 241 5.16 -31.68 -7.65
CA LYS A 241 4.13 -32.71 -7.85
C LYS A 241 3.10 -32.71 -6.71
N HIS A 242 3.55 -32.54 -5.47
CA HIS A 242 2.66 -32.40 -4.31
C HIS A 242 1.83 -31.11 -4.38
N ILE A 243 2.44 -29.97 -4.72
CA ILE A 243 1.73 -28.69 -4.89
C ILE A 243 0.62 -28.82 -5.95
N PHE A 244 0.95 -29.33 -7.15
CA PHE A 244 -0.04 -29.51 -8.22
C PHE A 244 -1.18 -30.46 -7.81
N ARG A 245 -0.86 -31.55 -7.08
CA ARG A 245 -1.87 -32.49 -6.56
C ARG A 245 -2.77 -31.83 -5.52
N ALA A 246 -2.21 -31.13 -4.55
CA ALA A 246 -2.96 -30.44 -3.50
C ALA A 246 -3.87 -29.35 -4.09
N ALA A 247 -3.41 -28.65 -5.12
CA ALA A 247 -4.20 -27.64 -5.83
C ALA A 247 -5.25 -28.22 -6.79
N GLY A 248 -5.25 -29.53 -7.05
CA GLY A 248 -6.18 -30.16 -8.01
C GLY A 248 -5.91 -29.80 -9.48
N ILE A 249 -4.75 -29.22 -9.81
CA ILE A 249 -4.44 -28.68 -11.15
C ILE A 249 -3.65 -29.70 -11.97
N ARG A 250 -3.94 -29.82 -13.27
CA ARG A 250 -3.20 -30.65 -14.24
C ARG A 250 -3.15 -32.14 -13.85
N GLN A 251 -4.23 -32.70 -13.32
CA GLN A 251 -4.22 -34.09 -12.80
C GLN A 251 -4.25 -35.17 -13.87
N GLU A 252 -4.61 -34.83 -15.11
CA GLU A 252 -4.76 -35.78 -16.22
C GLU A 252 -3.45 -36.50 -16.60
N ALA A 253 -3.58 -37.70 -17.16
CA ALA A 253 -2.46 -38.48 -17.67
C ALA A 253 -1.73 -37.71 -18.79
N GLY A 254 -0.39 -37.71 -18.74
CA GLY A 254 0.44 -36.97 -19.72
C GLY A 254 0.55 -35.46 -19.48
N SER A 255 -0.20 -34.89 -18.52
CA SER A 255 -0.06 -33.48 -18.18
C SER A 255 1.34 -33.16 -17.64
N ARG A 256 2.01 -32.18 -18.25
CA ARG A 256 3.28 -31.64 -17.74
C ARG A 256 3.06 -31.06 -16.34
N LYS A 257 3.86 -31.51 -15.37
CA LYS A 257 3.91 -31.05 -13.99
C LYS A 257 5.37 -30.73 -13.68
N GLY A 258 5.66 -29.58 -13.08
CA GLY A 258 7.05 -29.25 -12.73
C GLY A 258 7.30 -27.75 -12.62
N LEU A 259 8.38 -27.40 -11.92
CA LEU A 259 8.75 -26.00 -11.69
C LEU A 259 9.16 -25.26 -12.97
N HIS A 260 9.57 -25.99 -14.02
CA HIS A 260 9.88 -25.39 -15.33
C HIS A 260 8.67 -24.67 -15.94
N LEU A 261 7.44 -25.02 -15.54
CA LEU A 261 6.24 -24.30 -15.97
C LEU A 261 6.24 -22.85 -15.49
N PHE A 262 6.70 -22.58 -14.25
CA PHE A 262 6.83 -21.21 -13.73
C PHE A 262 7.86 -20.42 -14.50
N ARG A 263 9.00 -21.04 -14.83
CA ARG A 263 10.03 -20.43 -15.67
C ARG A 263 9.52 -20.10 -17.07
N HIS A 264 8.72 -21.00 -17.65
CA HIS A 264 8.10 -20.78 -18.95
C HIS A 264 7.09 -19.64 -18.93
N HIS A 265 6.21 -19.62 -17.93
CA HIS A 265 5.26 -18.53 -17.75
C HIS A 265 5.96 -17.17 -17.58
N LEU A 266 6.99 -17.09 -16.72
CA LEU A 266 7.77 -15.86 -16.54
C LEU A 266 8.36 -15.37 -17.87
N ALA A 267 8.94 -16.27 -18.66
CA ALA A 267 9.53 -15.92 -19.95
C ALA A 267 8.48 -15.39 -20.94
N THR A 268 7.32 -16.05 -21.04
CA THR A 268 6.24 -15.65 -21.95
C THR A 268 5.58 -14.33 -21.53
N GLU A 269 5.41 -14.09 -20.22
CA GLU A 269 4.91 -12.82 -19.70
C GLU A 269 5.87 -11.66 -20.01
N MET A 270 7.17 -11.86 -19.81
CA MET A 270 8.18 -10.84 -20.14
C MET A 270 8.22 -10.53 -21.64
N LEU A 271 8.04 -11.55 -22.50
CA LEU A 271 7.92 -11.37 -23.95
C LEU A 271 6.68 -10.57 -24.32
N GLY A 272 5.52 -10.93 -23.75
CA GLY A 272 4.26 -10.22 -23.99
C GLY A 272 4.27 -8.76 -23.51
N LYS A 273 5.11 -8.43 -22.51
CA LYS A 273 5.36 -7.05 -22.05
C LYS A 273 6.48 -6.34 -22.84
N GLU A 274 6.87 -6.87 -24.00
CA GLU A 274 7.89 -6.30 -24.90
C GLU A 274 9.27 -6.08 -24.24
N ILE A 275 9.59 -6.86 -23.21
CA ILE A 275 10.90 -6.73 -22.54
C ILE A 275 11.99 -7.22 -23.50
N PRO A 276 13.10 -6.47 -23.69
CA PRO A 276 14.15 -6.88 -24.62
C PRO A 276 14.71 -8.26 -24.33
N LEU A 277 14.84 -9.10 -25.37
CA LEU A 277 15.35 -10.48 -25.28
C LEU A 277 16.66 -10.63 -24.46
N PRO A 278 17.66 -9.73 -24.54
CA PRO A 278 18.85 -9.83 -23.70
C PRO A 278 18.56 -9.73 -22.20
N VAL A 279 17.57 -8.92 -21.81
CA VAL A 279 17.14 -8.77 -20.42
C VAL A 279 16.45 -10.06 -19.95
N ILE A 280 15.56 -10.62 -20.78
CA ILE A 280 14.90 -11.90 -20.49
C ILE A 280 15.93 -13.02 -20.37
N SER A 281 16.88 -13.11 -21.32
CA SER A 281 17.97 -14.09 -21.28
C SER A 281 18.76 -14.02 -19.98
N ARG A 282 19.09 -12.80 -19.53
CA ARG A 282 19.85 -12.59 -18.30
C ARG A 282 19.05 -12.87 -17.04
N ALA A 283 17.77 -12.49 -17.00
CA ALA A 283 16.87 -12.77 -15.88
C ALA A 283 16.66 -14.28 -15.69
N LEU A 284 16.55 -15.02 -16.80
CA LEU A 284 16.44 -16.47 -16.77
C LEU A 284 17.81 -17.13 -16.53
N GLY A 285 18.92 -16.47 -16.80
CA GLY A 285 20.25 -17.06 -16.69
C GLY A 285 20.59 -18.00 -17.86
N HIS A 286 20.09 -17.70 -19.05
CA HIS A 286 20.52 -18.42 -20.26
C HIS A 286 21.91 -17.94 -20.69
N THR A 287 22.78 -18.90 -20.98
CA THR A 287 24.12 -18.69 -21.54
C THR A 287 24.09 -18.43 -23.05
N SER A 288 23.03 -18.84 -23.75
CA SER A 288 22.83 -18.59 -25.17
C SER A 288 21.43 -18.01 -25.44
N PRO A 289 21.31 -16.94 -26.25
CA PRO A 289 20.04 -16.37 -26.66
C PRO A 289 19.12 -17.37 -27.38
N CYS A 290 19.67 -18.38 -28.06
CA CYS A 290 18.91 -19.45 -28.72
C CYS A 290 18.06 -20.27 -27.74
N SER A 291 18.36 -20.21 -26.43
CA SER A 291 17.55 -20.86 -25.39
C SER A 291 16.20 -20.19 -25.18
N LEU A 292 15.94 -19.04 -25.83
CA LEU A 292 14.66 -18.34 -25.79
C LEU A 292 13.66 -18.81 -26.87
N THR A 293 14.12 -19.56 -27.87
CA THR A 293 13.26 -20.08 -28.96
C THR A 293 12.00 -20.80 -28.47
N PRO A 294 12.02 -21.62 -27.40
CA PRO A 294 10.81 -22.26 -26.88
C PRO A 294 9.74 -21.28 -26.36
N TYR A 295 10.11 -20.05 -26.01
CA TYR A 295 9.17 -19.04 -25.51
C TYR A 295 8.64 -18.14 -26.64
N LEU A 296 9.45 -17.91 -27.69
CA LEU A 296 9.01 -17.18 -28.89
C LEU A 296 7.81 -17.86 -29.56
N HIS A 297 7.78 -19.20 -29.59
CA HIS A 297 6.64 -19.96 -30.12
C HIS A 297 5.33 -19.80 -29.33
N ALA A 298 5.42 -19.37 -28.07
CA ALA A 298 4.26 -19.20 -27.20
C ALA A 298 3.68 -17.77 -27.25
N ASP A 299 4.40 -16.81 -27.84
CA ASP A 299 3.96 -15.43 -28.00
C ASP A 299 3.04 -15.28 -29.21
N PHE A 300 1.82 -15.80 -29.06
CA PHE A 300 0.84 -15.87 -30.14
C PHE A 300 0.40 -14.49 -30.67
N ILE A 301 0.48 -13.45 -29.83
CA ILE A 301 0.10 -12.08 -30.19
C ILE A 301 1.09 -11.55 -31.24
N HIS A 302 2.39 -11.54 -30.91
CA HIS A 302 3.42 -11.05 -31.84
C HIS A 302 3.64 -12.00 -33.03
N LEU A 303 3.43 -13.32 -32.87
CA LEU A 303 3.49 -14.26 -33.99
C LEU A 303 2.41 -13.98 -35.05
N LYS A 304 1.22 -13.50 -34.65
CA LYS A 304 0.18 -13.08 -35.60
C LYS A 304 0.60 -11.86 -36.42
N GLU A 305 1.36 -10.93 -35.83
CA GLU A 305 1.88 -9.76 -36.55
C GLU A 305 2.91 -10.16 -37.61
N CYS A 306 3.65 -11.26 -37.36
CA CYS A 306 4.60 -11.83 -38.31
C CYS A 306 3.94 -12.69 -39.40
N ALA A 307 2.63 -12.96 -39.31
CA ALA A 307 1.94 -13.82 -40.27
C ALA A 307 1.84 -13.13 -41.64
N LEU A 308 2.29 -13.81 -42.68
CA LEU A 308 2.16 -13.33 -44.05
C LEU A 308 0.68 -13.35 -44.46
N CYS A 309 0.25 -12.29 -45.14
CA CYS A 309 -1.10 -12.21 -45.69
C CYS A 309 -1.32 -13.31 -46.74
N ILE A 310 -2.30 -14.18 -46.51
CA ILE A 310 -2.69 -15.24 -47.44
C ILE A 310 -3.55 -14.74 -48.60
N SER A 311 -3.83 -13.43 -48.69
CA SER A 311 -4.63 -12.83 -49.78
C SER A 311 -4.05 -13.10 -51.18
N ARG A 312 -2.74 -13.35 -51.27
CA ARG A 312 -2.04 -13.70 -52.52
C ARG A 312 -2.06 -15.20 -52.82
N PHE A 313 -2.60 -16.03 -51.91
CA PHE A 313 -2.70 -17.47 -52.02
C PHE A 313 -4.12 -17.92 -51.63
N PRO A 314 -5.12 -17.69 -52.50
CA PRO A 314 -6.51 -18.00 -52.19
C PRO A 314 -6.66 -19.51 -51.91
N VAL A 315 -7.13 -19.84 -50.71
CA VAL A 315 -7.43 -21.20 -50.29
C VAL A 315 -8.95 -21.39 -50.40
N SER A 316 -9.41 -22.51 -50.95
CA SER A 316 -10.84 -22.81 -51.03
C SER A 316 -11.47 -22.91 -49.64
N GLU A 317 -12.69 -22.38 -49.49
CA GLU A 317 -13.44 -22.35 -48.22
C GLU A 317 -13.60 -23.74 -47.58
N GLU A 318 -13.54 -24.80 -48.39
CA GLU A 318 -13.65 -26.20 -47.99
C GLU A 318 -12.49 -26.66 -47.09
N VAL A 319 -11.34 -25.95 -47.08
CA VAL A 319 -10.15 -26.30 -46.29
C VAL A 319 -10.27 -25.83 -44.83
N PHE A 320 -11.14 -24.86 -44.53
CA PHE A 320 -11.32 -24.30 -43.18
C PHE A 320 -12.44 -24.98 -42.37
N ARG A 321 -13.07 -26.02 -42.91
CA ARG A 321 -14.04 -26.85 -42.19
C ARG A 321 -13.29 -27.97 -41.45
N VAL A 322 -12.89 -27.71 -40.21
CA VAL A 322 -12.43 -28.73 -39.25
C VAL A 322 -13.38 -28.75 -38.07
#